data_AF-A0A286A807-F1
#
_entry.id   AF-A0A286A807-F1
#
_cell.length_a   1.000
_cell.length_b   1.000
_cell.length_c   1.000
_cell.angle_alpha   90.00
_cell.angle_beta   90.00
_cell.angle_gamma   90.00
#
_symmetry.space_group_name_H-M   'P 1'
#
loop_
_entity.id
_entity.type
_entity.pdbx_description
1 polymer ?
#
loop_
_entity_poly.entity_id
_entity_poly.type
_entity_poly.pdbx_seq_one_letter_code
_entity_poly.pdbx_strand_id
1 'polypeptide(L)'
;MKKLILSAVLVVVATAGAMAQEVRGFYLKPTGSYFIKVTPVEFPNVGELQPRDRVFNINPLTGAQTLLSEETITGSFGQGWRAGLTGGFRFSPVVAFEMGINYFQSERQTMARQTGYNQNNGNTLLSVHSSGQAKALDLTPTLVFHVPTSSNFRPYLKIGAVLPVYGYLDIKTTLNDQTGTIASEINPALRAVQLTREERIEPRPTIGFLGAAGFSVPISAKVSFFSEIEYRNVSVSSKEKEVKKFEGTGTTLLGTQVPITINDLPTAQRYTDYHKKIDQNSNVPGNANYDPNKRGDDLRSYINIGGLGMNVGLKLAF
;
A
#
# COMPACT_ATOMS: atom_id res chain seq x y z
N MET A 1 -25.76 10.46 -18.23
CA MET A 1 -25.64 9.46 -17.15
C MET A 1 -26.73 8.36 -17.18
N LYS A 2 -28.01 8.65 -17.46
CA LYS A 2 -29.06 7.61 -17.55
C LYS A 2 -28.92 6.63 -18.73
N LYS A 3 -28.30 7.04 -19.85
CA LYS A 3 -28.11 6.18 -21.03
C LYS A 3 -26.99 5.13 -20.88
N LEU A 4 -25.96 5.40 -20.06
CA LEU A 4 -24.87 4.43 -19.79
C LEU A 4 -25.31 3.27 -18.89
N ILE A 5 -26.19 3.55 -17.93
CA ILE A 5 -26.77 2.53 -17.03
C ILE A 5 -27.71 1.63 -17.83
N LEU A 6 -28.46 2.18 -18.79
CA LEU A 6 -29.36 1.39 -19.63
C LEU A 6 -28.60 0.46 -20.59
N SER A 7 -27.46 0.88 -21.14
CA SER A 7 -26.59 0.02 -21.95
C SER A 7 -25.86 -1.05 -21.12
N ALA A 8 -25.50 -0.77 -19.87
CA ALA A 8 -24.95 -1.78 -18.96
C ALA A 8 -25.99 -2.85 -18.58
N VAL A 9 -27.26 -2.46 -18.42
CA VAL A 9 -28.37 -3.39 -18.17
C VAL A 9 -28.77 -4.16 -19.43
N LEU A 10 -28.69 -3.57 -20.63
CA LEU A 10 -28.98 -4.27 -21.89
C LEU A 10 -27.95 -5.32 -22.27
N VAL A 11 -26.66 -5.13 -21.91
CA VAL A 11 -25.63 -6.17 -22.08
C VAL A 11 -25.85 -7.35 -21.11
N VAL A 12 -26.46 -7.09 -19.95
CA VAL A 12 -26.84 -8.14 -18.97
C VAL A 12 -28.10 -8.90 -19.40
N VAL A 13 -28.98 -8.30 -20.20
CA VAL A 13 -30.23 -8.95 -20.67
C VAL A 13 -30.05 -9.71 -21.99
N ALA A 14 -29.08 -9.34 -22.84
CA ALA A 14 -28.84 -10.02 -24.11
C ALA A 14 -28.18 -11.41 -24.00
N THR A 15 -27.77 -11.85 -22.81
CA THR A 15 -27.15 -13.18 -22.58
C THR A 15 -28.09 -14.22 -21.98
N ALA A 16 -29.40 -13.93 -21.86
CA ALA A 16 -30.38 -14.84 -21.26
C ALA A 16 -30.85 -15.99 -22.19
N GLY A 17 -30.20 -16.21 -23.34
CA GLY A 17 -30.65 -17.17 -24.36
C GLY A 17 -29.59 -18.18 -24.78
N ALA A 18 -29.14 -19.06 -23.89
CA ALA A 18 -28.57 -20.35 -24.27
C ALA A 18 -28.70 -21.35 -23.12
N MET A 19 -29.49 -22.38 -23.34
CA MET A 19 -29.68 -23.50 -22.43
C MET A 19 -28.43 -24.41 -22.43
N ALA A 20 -28.06 -24.90 -21.24
CA ALA A 20 -27.35 -26.15 -21.00
C ALA A 20 -26.12 -26.46 -21.88
N GLN A 21 -24.95 -25.91 -21.52
CA GLN A 21 -23.67 -26.54 -21.86
C GLN A 21 -22.76 -26.52 -20.63
N GLU A 22 -22.85 -27.54 -19.77
CA GLU A 22 -22.03 -27.68 -18.54
C GLU A 22 -20.50 -27.69 -18.78
N VAL A 23 -20.05 -27.65 -20.03
CA VAL A 23 -18.65 -27.81 -20.43
C VAL A 23 -18.00 -26.50 -20.92
N ARG A 24 -18.75 -25.58 -21.53
CA ARG A 24 -18.25 -24.34 -22.11
C ARG A 24 -19.23 -23.20 -21.85
N GLY A 25 -18.72 -22.03 -21.49
CA GLY A 25 -19.59 -20.90 -21.20
C GLY A 25 -18.87 -19.79 -20.46
N PHE A 26 -19.54 -18.64 -20.42
CA PHE A 26 -19.10 -17.48 -19.66
C PHE A 26 -19.57 -17.59 -18.21
N TYR A 27 -18.78 -17.08 -17.29
CA TYR A 27 -19.18 -16.96 -15.91
C TYR A 27 -18.60 -15.70 -15.28
N LEU A 28 -19.23 -15.26 -14.20
CA LEU A 28 -18.85 -14.09 -13.45
C LEU A 28 -18.66 -14.44 -11.98
N LYS A 29 -17.64 -13.90 -11.34
CA LYS A 29 -17.34 -14.07 -9.92
C LYS A 29 -17.09 -12.71 -9.27
N PRO A 30 -18.06 -12.15 -8.53
CA PRO A 30 -17.73 -11.14 -7.52
C PRO A 30 -16.83 -11.79 -6.47
N THR A 31 -15.69 -11.17 -6.18
CA THR A 31 -14.69 -11.67 -5.24
C THR A 31 -14.57 -10.73 -4.05
N GLY A 32 -14.61 -11.30 -2.85
CA GLY A 32 -14.21 -10.65 -1.61
C GLY A 32 -13.13 -11.50 -0.95
N SER A 33 -12.06 -10.85 -0.50
CA SER A 33 -10.89 -11.55 0.01
C SER A 33 -10.14 -10.78 1.06
N TYR A 34 -9.47 -11.53 1.93
CA TYR A 34 -8.58 -10.99 2.94
C TYR A 34 -7.23 -11.70 2.85
N PHE A 35 -6.17 -10.92 2.80
CA PHE A 35 -4.80 -11.37 2.70
C PHE A 35 -4.09 -11.20 4.04
N ILE A 36 -3.34 -12.22 4.43
CA ILE A 36 -2.45 -12.19 5.60
C ILE A 36 -1.00 -12.07 5.17
N LYS A 37 -0.18 -11.57 6.09
CA LYS A 37 1.26 -11.48 5.97
C LYS A 37 1.87 -12.89 6.07
N VAL A 38 2.57 -13.33 5.03
CA VAL A 38 3.20 -14.67 4.97
C VAL A 38 4.64 -14.65 5.47
N THR A 39 5.33 -13.53 5.29
CA THR A 39 6.74 -13.40 5.71
C THR A 39 6.95 -12.02 6.31
N PRO A 40 7.29 -11.93 7.61
CA PRO A 40 7.81 -10.69 8.18
C PRO A 40 9.19 -10.41 7.61
N VAL A 41 9.22 -9.51 6.64
CA VAL A 41 10.45 -8.85 6.23
C VAL A 41 10.53 -7.51 6.94
N GLU A 42 11.75 -7.06 7.21
CA GLU A 42 11.98 -5.66 7.61
C GLU A 42 11.43 -4.76 6.50
N PHE A 43 10.76 -3.67 6.86
CA PHE A 43 10.40 -2.70 5.83
C PHE A 43 11.69 -2.20 5.17
N PRO A 44 11.68 -1.99 3.85
CA PRO A 44 12.75 -1.22 3.24
C PRO A 44 12.69 0.20 3.82
N ASN A 45 13.82 0.89 3.87
CA ASN A 45 13.77 2.32 4.18
C ASN A 45 12.98 3.04 3.07
N VAL A 46 11.84 3.63 3.42
CA VAL A 46 10.98 4.40 2.50
C VAL A 46 10.88 5.82 3.05
N GLY A 47 11.94 6.60 2.82
CA GLY A 47 12.06 7.98 3.27
C GLY A 47 13.20 8.22 4.25
N GLU A 48 13.07 9.30 5.03
CA GLU A 48 14.13 9.84 5.89
C GLU A 48 14.31 9.04 7.20
N LEU A 49 13.28 8.29 7.64
CA LEU A 49 13.29 7.54 8.89
C LEU A 49 13.49 6.05 8.64
N GLN A 50 14.53 5.49 9.27
CA GLN A 50 14.74 4.05 9.25
C GLN A 50 13.55 3.31 9.89
N PRO A 51 13.24 2.09 9.41
CA PRO A 51 12.08 1.35 9.87
C PRO A 51 12.34 0.63 11.20
N ARG A 52 12.52 1.43 12.24
CA ARG A 52 12.85 1.00 13.59
C ARG A 52 11.94 1.70 14.58
N ASP A 53 11.70 1.02 15.68
CA ASP A 53 11.12 1.59 16.89
C ASP A 53 12.23 1.90 17.87
N ARG A 54 12.52 3.18 18.06
CA ARG A 54 13.63 3.64 18.90
C ARG A 54 13.08 4.35 20.13
N VAL A 55 13.50 3.88 21.29
CA VAL A 55 13.20 4.50 22.58
C VAL A 55 14.50 4.97 23.21
N PHE A 56 14.58 6.24 23.56
CA PHE A 56 15.80 6.82 24.14
C PHE A 56 15.49 7.87 25.18
N ASN A 57 16.45 8.09 26.09
CA ASN A 57 16.46 9.20 27.00
C ASN A 57 17.24 10.37 26.40
N ILE A 58 16.78 11.58 26.68
CA ILE A 58 17.41 12.84 26.29
C ILE A 58 17.80 13.55 27.57
N ASN A 59 19.08 13.88 27.70
CA ASN A 59 19.56 14.78 28.72
C ASN A 59 19.14 16.21 28.35
N PRO A 60 18.28 16.89 29.13
CA PRO A 60 17.76 18.20 28.76
C PRO A 60 18.81 19.32 28.84
N LEU A 61 19.95 19.09 29.51
CA LEU A 61 21.02 20.07 29.66
C LEU A 61 22.05 19.99 28.55
N THR A 62 22.33 18.79 28.05
CA THR A 62 23.40 18.55 27.05
C THR A 62 22.86 18.11 25.68
N GLY A 63 21.58 17.74 25.59
CA GLY A 63 20.98 17.13 24.40
C GLY A 63 21.45 15.69 24.15
N ALA A 64 22.31 15.13 25.01
CA ALA A 64 22.84 13.79 24.82
C ALA A 64 21.73 12.74 24.87
N GLN A 65 21.76 11.81 23.90
CA GLN A 65 20.77 10.74 23.77
C GLN A 65 21.36 9.42 24.26
N THR A 66 20.64 8.74 25.15
CA THR A 66 20.97 7.39 25.60
C THR A 66 19.89 6.43 25.10
N LEU A 67 20.26 5.52 24.19
CA LEU A 67 19.34 4.50 23.67
C LEU A 67 18.91 3.56 24.81
N LEU A 68 17.59 3.40 24.99
CA LEU A 68 17.00 2.48 25.96
C LEU A 68 16.58 1.18 25.29
N SER A 69 15.94 1.27 24.13
CA SER A 69 15.45 0.12 23.37
C SER A 69 15.41 0.45 21.89
N GLU A 70 15.69 -0.55 21.06
CA GLU A 70 15.58 -0.46 19.61
C GLU A 70 15.06 -1.78 19.07
N GLU A 71 13.91 -1.73 18.40
CA GLU A 71 13.30 -2.89 17.76
C GLU A 71 13.16 -2.65 16.26
N THR A 72 13.43 -3.66 15.45
CA THR A 72 13.17 -3.62 14.02
C THR A 72 11.66 -3.69 13.77
N ILE A 73 11.13 -2.76 12.97
CA ILE A 73 9.74 -2.81 12.54
C ILE A 73 9.64 -3.74 11.31
N THR A 74 8.96 -4.87 11.49
CA THR A 74 8.68 -5.80 10.39
C THR A 74 7.24 -5.69 9.93
N GLY A 75 7.02 -5.79 8.62
CA GLY A 75 5.69 -5.62 8.05
C GLY A 75 5.61 -6.04 6.61
N SER A 76 4.40 -6.01 6.07
CA SER A 76 4.16 -6.17 4.64
C SER A 76 2.93 -5.37 4.28
N PHE A 77 2.97 -4.68 3.14
CA PHE A 77 1.80 -4.01 2.58
C PHE A 77 0.87 -4.99 1.85
N GLY A 78 1.15 -6.30 1.87
CA GLY A 78 0.29 -7.31 1.27
C GLY A 78 -0.87 -7.77 2.12
N GLN A 79 -0.85 -7.52 3.44
CA GLN A 79 -1.97 -7.78 4.33
C GLN A 79 -3.06 -6.74 4.13
N GLY A 80 -4.32 -7.18 4.00
CA GLY A 80 -5.46 -6.29 3.81
C GLY A 80 -6.59 -6.94 3.02
N TRP A 81 -7.59 -6.14 2.68
CA TRP A 81 -8.76 -6.61 1.95
C TRP A 81 -8.63 -6.33 0.45
N ARG A 82 -9.24 -7.20 -0.34
CA ARG A 82 -9.35 -7.04 -1.79
C ARG A 82 -10.75 -7.43 -2.24
N ALA A 83 -11.35 -6.57 -3.04
CA ALA A 83 -12.65 -6.79 -3.66
C ALA A 83 -12.52 -6.63 -5.17
N GLY A 84 -13.25 -7.45 -5.92
CA GLY A 84 -13.12 -7.45 -7.36
C GLY A 84 -14.23 -8.16 -8.08
N LEU A 85 -14.08 -8.17 -9.39
CA LEU A 85 -14.96 -8.85 -10.32
C LEU A 85 -14.11 -9.63 -11.32
N THR A 86 -14.40 -10.91 -11.45
CA THR A 86 -13.69 -11.80 -12.36
C THR A 86 -14.64 -12.37 -13.39
N GLY A 87 -14.43 -12.01 -14.66
CA GLY A 87 -15.08 -12.64 -15.80
C GLY A 87 -14.26 -13.84 -16.26
N GLY A 88 -14.89 -14.98 -16.49
CA GLY A 88 -14.22 -16.18 -16.94
C GLY A 88 -14.92 -16.81 -18.14
N PHE A 89 -14.14 -17.42 -19.02
CA PHE A 89 -14.65 -18.21 -20.13
C PHE A 89 -14.02 -19.60 -20.09
N ARG A 90 -14.88 -20.63 -20.06
CA ARG A 90 -14.45 -22.02 -20.04
C ARG A 90 -14.34 -22.54 -21.48
N PHE A 91 -13.12 -22.88 -21.90
CA PHE A 91 -12.85 -23.44 -23.23
C PHE A 91 -13.01 -24.96 -23.27
N SER A 92 -12.85 -25.64 -22.15
CA SER A 92 -12.97 -27.10 -22.06
C SER A 92 -13.35 -27.53 -20.65
N PRO A 93 -13.68 -28.81 -20.40
CA PRO A 93 -13.90 -29.30 -19.04
C PRO A 93 -12.71 -29.04 -18.11
N VAL A 94 -11.49 -28.90 -18.65
CA VAL A 94 -10.26 -28.81 -17.87
C VAL A 94 -9.73 -27.38 -17.83
N VAL A 95 -9.94 -26.56 -18.86
CA VAL A 95 -9.29 -25.26 -19.00
C VAL A 95 -10.30 -24.13 -19.13
N ALA A 96 -10.09 -23.08 -18.33
CA ALA A 96 -10.75 -21.79 -18.48
C ALA A 96 -9.73 -20.65 -18.41
N PHE A 97 -10.10 -19.51 -18.96
CA PHE A 97 -9.38 -18.26 -18.76
C PHE A 97 -10.26 -17.32 -17.93
N GLU A 98 -9.63 -16.61 -17.00
CA GLU A 98 -10.27 -15.63 -16.13
C GLU A 98 -9.53 -14.29 -16.23
N MET A 99 -10.28 -13.19 -16.34
CA MET A 99 -9.78 -11.83 -16.21
C MET A 99 -10.46 -11.18 -15.01
N GLY A 100 -9.68 -10.87 -13.98
CA GLY A 100 -10.14 -10.13 -12.80
C GLY A 100 -9.79 -8.65 -12.85
N ILE A 101 -10.67 -7.81 -12.34
CA ILE A 101 -10.42 -6.41 -12.00
C ILE A 101 -10.61 -6.29 -10.49
N ASN A 102 -9.59 -5.82 -9.79
CA ASN A 102 -9.58 -5.88 -8.33
C ASN A 102 -9.07 -4.58 -7.72
N TYR A 103 -9.75 -4.12 -6.69
CA TYR A 103 -9.28 -3.07 -5.80
C TYR A 103 -8.72 -3.70 -4.53
N PHE A 104 -7.48 -3.36 -4.20
CA PHE A 104 -6.76 -3.80 -3.02
C PHE A 104 -6.48 -2.61 -2.11
N GLN A 105 -6.66 -2.82 -0.81
CA GLN A 105 -6.26 -1.87 0.21
C GLN A 105 -5.59 -2.61 1.36
N SER A 106 -4.34 -2.24 1.62
CA SER A 106 -3.58 -2.82 2.73
C SER A 106 -4.11 -2.35 4.07
N GLU A 107 -3.80 -3.11 5.11
CA GLU A 107 -3.82 -2.58 6.46
C GLU A 107 -2.79 -1.47 6.63
N ARG A 108 -3.02 -0.62 7.64
CA ARG A 108 -2.02 0.37 8.04
C ARG A 108 -0.88 -0.35 8.74
N GLN A 109 0.34 -0.05 8.32
CA GLN A 109 1.55 -0.62 8.88
C GLN A 109 2.39 0.49 9.48
N THR A 110 2.87 0.32 10.70
CA THR A 110 3.87 1.23 11.25
C THR A 110 5.13 1.11 10.40
N MET A 111 5.70 2.24 10.00
CA MET A 111 6.92 2.29 9.20
C MET A 111 8.09 2.72 10.05
N ALA A 112 7.94 3.73 10.90
CA ALA A 112 8.97 4.19 11.83
C ALA A 112 8.34 4.70 13.12
N ARG A 113 9.01 4.49 14.25
CA ARG A 113 8.61 5.07 15.54
C ARG A 113 9.84 5.52 16.31
N GLN A 114 9.79 6.73 16.87
CA GLN A 114 10.84 7.23 17.74
C GLN A 114 10.19 7.91 18.94
N THR A 115 10.63 7.55 20.14
CA THR A 115 10.15 8.16 21.38
C THR A 115 11.34 8.55 22.25
N GLY A 116 11.46 9.85 22.51
CA GLY A 116 12.48 10.43 23.37
C GLY A 116 11.85 10.89 24.69
N TYR A 117 12.39 10.43 25.82
CA TYR A 117 11.97 10.84 27.15
C TYR A 117 13.00 11.76 27.80
N ASN A 118 12.56 12.68 28.64
CA ASN A 118 13.44 13.46 29.49
C ASN A 118 14.06 12.53 30.55
N GLN A 119 15.38 12.48 30.60
CA GLN A 119 16.12 11.61 31.52
C GLN A 119 15.80 11.85 33.00
N ASN A 120 15.41 13.08 33.37
CA ASN A 120 15.24 13.47 34.77
C ASN A 120 13.82 13.24 35.30
N ASN A 121 12.80 13.37 34.46
CA ASN A 121 11.39 13.29 34.89
C ASN A 121 10.51 12.35 34.07
N GLY A 122 11.05 11.70 33.03
CA GLY A 122 10.33 10.73 32.21
C GLY A 122 9.30 11.33 31.23
N ASN A 123 9.16 12.66 31.14
CA ASN A 123 8.23 13.27 30.21
C ASN A 123 8.65 13.02 28.75
N THR A 124 7.70 12.76 27.85
CA THR A 124 7.99 12.62 26.42
C THR A 124 8.39 13.96 25.81
N LEU A 125 9.63 14.06 25.35
CA LEU A 125 10.18 15.25 24.67
C LEU A 125 10.17 15.11 23.15
N LEU A 126 10.20 13.89 22.63
CA LEU A 126 10.10 13.64 21.20
C LEU A 126 9.18 12.45 20.96
N SER A 127 8.25 12.59 20.02
CA SER A 127 7.45 11.49 19.51
C SER A 127 7.33 11.63 18.00
N VAL A 128 7.85 10.65 17.29
CA VAL A 128 7.71 10.51 15.84
C VAL A 128 7.02 9.19 15.58
N HIS A 129 5.92 9.22 14.84
CA HIS A 129 5.22 8.01 14.43
C HIS A 129 4.84 8.12 12.97
N SER A 130 5.34 7.18 12.17
CA SER A 130 5.07 7.07 10.75
C SER A 130 4.33 5.78 10.46
N SER A 131 3.26 5.87 9.68
CA SER A 131 2.41 4.75 9.27
C SER A 131 2.08 4.82 7.78
N GLY A 132 2.11 3.69 7.09
CA GLY A 132 1.85 3.57 5.66
C GLY A 132 0.61 2.75 5.35
N GLN A 133 -0.05 3.04 4.22
CA GLN A 133 -1.11 2.23 3.64
C GLN A 133 -1.03 2.23 2.11
N ALA A 134 -0.95 1.04 1.51
CA ALA A 134 -0.94 0.86 0.08
C ALA A 134 -2.37 0.64 -0.46
N LYS A 135 -2.65 1.26 -1.60
CA LYS A 135 -3.88 1.03 -2.38
C LYS A 135 -3.51 0.72 -3.82
N ALA A 136 -4.21 -0.22 -4.43
CA ALA A 136 -3.97 -0.61 -5.80
C ALA A 136 -5.26 -1.02 -6.51
N LEU A 137 -5.33 -0.70 -7.81
CA LEU A 137 -6.23 -1.32 -8.77
C LEU A 137 -5.38 -2.20 -9.68
N ASP A 138 -5.74 -3.47 -9.80
CA ASP A 138 -5.00 -4.43 -10.59
C ASP A 138 -5.89 -5.29 -11.49
N LEU A 139 -5.28 -5.72 -12.60
CA LEU A 139 -5.84 -6.69 -13.52
C LEU A 139 -5.17 -8.05 -13.30
N THR A 140 -5.96 -9.12 -13.32
CA THR A 140 -5.46 -10.48 -13.11
C THR A 140 -5.91 -11.42 -14.22
N PRO A 141 -5.18 -11.47 -15.35
CA PRO A 141 -5.34 -12.54 -16.32
C PRO A 141 -4.79 -13.85 -15.75
N THR A 142 -5.62 -14.89 -15.75
CA THR A 142 -5.31 -16.19 -15.14
C THR A 142 -5.83 -17.35 -15.97
N LEU A 143 -5.09 -18.46 -15.93
CA LEU A 143 -5.53 -19.75 -16.45
C LEU A 143 -5.99 -20.62 -15.30
N VAL A 144 -7.13 -21.27 -15.49
CA VAL A 144 -7.77 -22.14 -14.49
C VAL A 144 -7.78 -23.57 -15.01
N PHE A 145 -7.20 -24.47 -14.23
CA PHE A 145 -7.14 -25.90 -14.48
C PHE A 145 -8.08 -26.62 -13.53
N HIS A 146 -9.21 -27.09 -14.05
CA HIS A 146 -10.19 -27.86 -13.31
C HIS A 146 -9.78 -29.32 -13.27
N VAL A 147 -9.80 -29.92 -12.08
CA VAL A 147 -9.58 -31.36 -11.93
C VAL A 147 -10.89 -32.07 -12.32
N PRO A 148 -10.86 -33.00 -13.29
CA PRO A 148 -12.03 -33.82 -13.61
C PRO A 148 -12.46 -34.61 -12.38
N THR A 149 -13.73 -34.46 -12.00
CA THR A 149 -14.32 -35.10 -10.83
C THR A 149 -15.77 -35.44 -11.16
N SER A 150 -16.23 -36.60 -10.71
CA SER A 150 -17.62 -37.05 -10.85
C SER A 150 -18.53 -36.49 -9.74
N SER A 151 -17.96 -35.76 -8.77
CA SER A 151 -18.67 -35.23 -7.61
C SER A 151 -19.06 -33.76 -7.78
N ASN A 152 -20.02 -33.30 -6.97
CA ASN A 152 -20.43 -31.90 -6.86
C ASN A 152 -19.28 -30.99 -6.38
N PHE A 153 -18.28 -31.55 -5.72
CA PHE A 153 -17.07 -30.83 -5.35
C PHE A 153 -16.12 -30.74 -6.56
N ARG A 154 -15.91 -29.54 -7.09
CA ARG A 154 -15.12 -29.26 -8.30
C ARG A 154 -13.83 -28.48 -7.95
N PRO A 155 -12.71 -29.18 -7.65
CA PRO A 155 -11.44 -28.53 -7.34
C PRO A 155 -10.73 -28.01 -8.59
N TYR A 156 -9.93 -26.97 -8.43
CA TYR A 156 -9.14 -26.39 -9.50
C TYR A 156 -7.88 -25.69 -8.98
N LEU A 157 -6.94 -25.50 -9.89
CA LEU A 157 -5.75 -24.68 -9.71
C LEU A 157 -5.81 -23.48 -10.64
N LYS A 158 -5.14 -22.40 -10.24
CA LYS A 158 -4.96 -21.21 -11.04
C LYS A 158 -3.55 -20.72 -11.00
N ILE A 159 -3.12 -20.19 -12.13
CA ILE A 159 -1.88 -19.43 -12.24
C ILE A 159 -2.14 -18.22 -13.12
N GLY A 160 -1.44 -17.13 -12.87
CA GLY A 160 -1.53 -15.97 -13.73
C GLY A 160 -0.62 -14.83 -13.31
N ALA A 161 -0.86 -13.69 -13.95
CA ALA A 161 -0.14 -12.46 -13.69
C ALA A 161 -1.02 -11.48 -12.91
N VAL A 162 -0.37 -10.62 -12.12
CA VAL A 162 -0.99 -9.46 -11.49
C VAL A 162 -0.40 -8.22 -12.14
N LEU A 163 -1.26 -7.39 -12.73
CA LEU A 163 -0.88 -6.17 -13.44
C LEU A 163 -1.47 -4.96 -12.70
N PRO A 164 -0.69 -4.29 -11.83
CA PRO A 164 -1.13 -3.06 -11.20
C PRO A 164 -1.28 -1.97 -12.26
N VAL A 165 -2.49 -1.44 -12.42
CA VAL A 165 -2.78 -0.37 -13.40
C VAL A 165 -2.84 1.01 -12.74
N TYR A 166 -3.15 1.04 -11.45
CA TYR A 166 -3.17 2.26 -10.66
C TYR A 166 -2.89 1.92 -9.20
N GLY A 167 -2.31 2.84 -8.45
CA GLY A 167 -2.10 2.66 -7.02
C GLY A 167 -1.25 3.76 -6.45
N TYR A 168 -1.13 3.79 -5.12
CA TYR A 168 -0.27 4.70 -4.39
C TYR A 168 -0.05 4.18 -2.97
N LEU A 169 1.03 4.65 -2.34
CA LEU A 169 1.31 4.46 -0.93
C LEU A 169 1.08 5.81 -0.23
N ASP A 170 0.12 5.87 0.69
CA ASP A 170 -0.02 7.01 1.59
C ASP A 170 0.82 6.76 2.84
N ILE A 171 1.70 7.69 3.20
CA ILE A 171 2.49 7.69 4.44
C ILE A 171 2.01 8.85 5.29
N LYS A 172 1.60 8.57 6.53
CA LYS A 172 1.24 9.57 7.53
C LYS A 172 2.27 9.57 8.65
N THR A 173 2.90 10.71 8.86
CA THR A 173 3.86 10.95 9.92
C THR A 173 3.33 12.00 10.88
N THR A 174 3.21 11.65 12.16
CA THR A 174 2.91 12.57 13.25
C THR A 174 4.20 12.83 14.03
N LEU A 175 4.50 14.11 14.24
CA LEU A 175 5.67 14.59 14.94
C LEU A 175 5.24 15.47 16.10
N ASN A 176 5.83 15.23 17.26
CA ASN A 176 5.80 16.11 18.42
C ASN A 176 7.22 16.24 18.95
N ASP A 177 7.84 17.39 18.76
CA ASP A 177 9.20 17.69 19.22
C ASP A 177 9.15 18.85 20.21
N GLN A 178 9.60 18.61 21.43
CA GLN A 178 9.80 19.58 22.50
C GLN A 178 11.29 19.81 22.79
N THR A 179 12.19 19.12 22.08
CA THR A 179 13.64 19.30 22.18
C THR A 179 14.10 20.51 21.38
N GLY A 180 13.35 20.86 20.33
CA GLY A 180 13.67 21.95 19.41
C GLY A 180 14.61 21.56 18.29
N THR A 181 15.09 20.30 18.24
CA THR A 181 16.04 19.82 17.23
C THR A 181 15.41 19.88 15.85
N ILE A 182 14.27 19.22 15.67
CA ILE A 182 13.54 19.19 14.39
C ILE A 182 12.80 20.51 14.17
N ALA A 183 12.30 21.13 15.25
CA ALA A 183 11.65 22.43 15.18
C ALA A 183 12.57 23.49 14.53
N SER A 184 13.87 23.49 14.90
CA SER A 184 14.86 24.45 14.39
C SER A 184 15.23 24.24 12.92
N GLU A 185 15.10 23.02 12.40
CA GLU A 185 15.31 22.71 10.98
C GLU A 185 14.17 23.26 10.12
N ILE A 186 12.94 23.26 10.63
CA ILE A 186 11.78 23.85 9.95
C ILE A 186 11.87 25.38 9.99
N ASN A 187 12.11 25.94 11.17
CA ASN A 187 12.31 27.37 11.36
C ASN A 187 13.21 27.61 12.58
N PRO A 188 14.37 28.29 12.43
CA PRO A 188 15.32 28.52 13.51
C PRO A 188 14.76 29.24 14.75
N ALA A 189 13.64 29.95 14.62
CA ALA A 189 12.96 30.63 15.72
C ALA A 189 12.14 29.68 16.62
N LEU A 190 11.85 28.46 16.15
CA LEU A 190 11.05 27.49 16.89
C LEU A 190 11.87 26.68 17.89
N ARG A 191 11.23 26.29 18.99
CA ARG A 191 11.79 25.47 20.07
C ARG A 191 10.95 24.24 20.38
N ALA A 192 9.71 24.21 19.90
CA ALA A 192 8.90 23.01 19.85
C ALA A 192 8.04 23.01 18.59
N VAL A 193 7.63 21.83 18.12
CA VAL A 193 6.71 21.68 17.00
C VAL A 193 5.81 20.46 17.19
N GLN A 194 4.53 20.64 16.90
CA GLN A 194 3.59 19.55 16.65
C GLN A 194 3.15 19.62 15.20
N LEU A 195 3.30 18.53 14.46
CA LEU A 195 3.13 18.50 13.02
C LEU A 195 2.52 17.18 12.57
N THR A 196 1.63 17.26 11.59
CA THR A 196 1.20 16.11 10.79
C THR A 196 1.63 16.30 9.33
N ARG A 197 2.36 15.32 8.80
CA ARG A 197 2.79 15.23 7.40
C ARG A 197 2.11 14.03 6.75
N GLU A 198 1.47 14.24 5.61
CA GLU A 198 0.94 13.16 4.77
C GLU A 198 1.59 13.22 3.41
N GLU A 199 2.14 12.09 2.99
CA GLU A 199 2.86 11.93 1.75
C GLU A 199 2.19 10.87 0.89
N ARG A 200 2.14 11.12 -0.41
CA ARG A 200 1.69 10.15 -1.40
C ARG A 200 2.86 9.78 -2.29
N ILE A 201 3.17 8.50 -2.34
CA ILE A 201 4.17 7.94 -3.23
C ILE A 201 3.46 7.25 -4.38
N GLU A 202 3.72 7.72 -5.61
CA GLU A 202 3.26 7.05 -6.81
C GLU A 202 4.17 5.85 -7.13
N PRO A 203 3.60 4.73 -7.58
CA PRO A 203 4.35 3.54 -7.93
C PRO A 203 4.88 3.60 -9.36
N ARG A 204 6.02 2.96 -9.60
CA ARG A 204 6.35 2.35 -10.89
C ARG A 204 5.89 0.90 -10.82
N PRO A 205 4.73 0.57 -11.43
CA PRO A 205 4.18 -0.78 -11.34
C PRO A 205 5.11 -1.80 -12.00
N THR A 206 5.16 -3.00 -11.43
CA THR A 206 5.81 -4.15 -12.06
C THR A 206 4.82 -5.29 -12.18
N ILE A 207 5.14 -6.26 -13.04
CA ILE A 207 4.31 -7.46 -13.22
C ILE A 207 4.57 -8.39 -12.05
N GLY A 208 3.50 -8.77 -11.35
CA GLY A 208 3.53 -9.81 -10.35
C GLY A 208 2.96 -11.12 -10.86
N PHE A 209 3.03 -12.14 -10.01
CA PHE A 209 2.48 -13.47 -10.29
C PHE A 209 1.53 -13.88 -9.19
N LEU A 210 0.53 -14.67 -9.54
CA LEU A 210 -0.36 -15.31 -8.59
C LEU A 210 -0.49 -16.80 -8.89
N GLY A 211 -0.67 -17.57 -7.82
CA GLY A 211 -1.08 -18.96 -7.86
C GLY A 211 -2.20 -19.16 -6.86
N ALA A 212 -3.25 -19.90 -7.23
CA ALA A 212 -4.34 -20.20 -6.32
C ALA A 212 -4.78 -21.65 -6.43
N ALA A 213 -5.22 -22.22 -5.32
CA ALA A 213 -5.90 -23.50 -5.26
C ALA A 213 -7.29 -23.28 -4.67
N GLY A 214 -8.31 -23.86 -5.29
CA GLY A 214 -9.67 -23.63 -4.84
C GLY A 214 -10.62 -24.75 -5.24
N PHE A 215 -11.87 -24.55 -4.87
CA PHE A 215 -12.95 -25.43 -5.24
C PHE A 215 -14.22 -24.65 -5.52
N SER A 216 -15.15 -25.30 -6.22
CA SER A 216 -16.51 -24.80 -6.40
C SER A 216 -17.52 -25.90 -6.13
N VAL A 217 -18.66 -25.52 -5.54
CA VAL A 217 -19.78 -26.41 -5.25
C VAL A 217 -21.05 -25.79 -5.84
N PRO A 218 -21.78 -26.48 -6.73
CA PRO A 218 -23.02 -25.96 -7.28
C PRO A 218 -24.09 -25.86 -6.19
N ILE A 219 -24.74 -24.70 -6.09
CA ILE A 219 -25.89 -24.45 -5.21
C ILE A 219 -27.19 -24.60 -6.03
N SER A 220 -27.13 -24.15 -7.29
CA SER A 220 -28.22 -24.28 -8.27
C SER A 220 -27.64 -24.47 -9.67
N ALA A 221 -28.51 -24.57 -10.69
CA ALA A 221 -28.09 -24.74 -12.08
C ALA A 221 -27.16 -23.62 -12.60
N LYS A 222 -27.27 -22.39 -12.06
CA LYS A 222 -26.47 -21.23 -12.51
C LYS A 222 -25.60 -20.60 -11.42
N VAL A 223 -25.72 -21.05 -10.17
CA VAL A 223 -25.00 -20.47 -9.04
C VAL A 223 -24.16 -21.53 -8.36
N SER A 224 -22.87 -21.25 -8.18
CA SER A 224 -21.97 -22.10 -7.39
C SER A 224 -21.29 -21.27 -6.30
N PHE A 225 -21.10 -21.85 -5.12
CA PHE A 225 -20.16 -21.32 -4.14
C PHE A 225 -18.74 -21.60 -4.62
N PHE A 226 -17.80 -20.68 -4.35
CA PHE A 226 -16.38 -20.95 -4.53
C PHE A 226 -15.56 -20.47 -3.33
N SER A 227 -14.44 -21.16 -3.10
CA SER A 227 -13.41 -20.75 -2.15
C SER A 227 -12.05 -21.01 -2.77
N GLU A 228 -11.14 -20.05 -2.63
CA GLU A 228 -9.78 -20.10 -3.18
C GLU A 228 -8.78 -19.63 -2.13
N ILE A 229 -7.69 -20.35 -1.98
CA ILE A 229 -6.48 -19.85 -1.31
C ILE A 229 -5.55 -19.36 -2.40
N GLU A 230 -5.17 -18.10 -2.33
CA GLU A 230 -4.37 -17.40 -3.33
C GLU A 230 -3.07 -16.90 -2.71
N TYR A 231 -1.95 -17.27 -3.32
CA TYR A 231 -0.67 -16.62 -3.10
C TYR A 231 -0.38 -15.67 -4.24
N ARG A 232 0.00 -14.43 -3.92
CA ARG A 232 0.43 -13.45 -4.92
C ARG A 232 1.74 -12.79 -4.49
N ASN A 233 2.60 -12.51 -5.46
CA ASN A 233 3.83 -11.76 -5.25
C ASN A 233 3.87 -10.60 -6.25
N VAL A 234 3.87 -9.38 -5.72
CA VAL A 234 3.94 -8.15 -6.52
C VAL A 234 4.92 -7.21 -5.83
N SER A 235 6.01 -6.91 -6.52
CA SER A 235 6.99 -5.92 -6.08
C SER A 235 6.69 -4.59 -6.76
N VAL A 236 6.76 -3.48 -6.03
CA VAL A 236 6.45 -2.16 -6.57
C VAL A 236 7.54 -1.21 -6.13
N SER A 237 8.12 -0.48 -7.08
CA SER A 237 9.13 0.54 -6.78
C SER A 237 8.54 1.94 -6.75
N SER A 238 9.13 2.83 -5.98
CA SER A 238 8.72 4.23 -5.92
C SER A 238 9.04 4.98 -7.23
N LYS A 239 8.11 5.82 -7.70
CA LYS A 239 8.26 6.70 -8.87
C LYS A 239 8.59 8.12 -8.44
N GLU A 240 7.67 8.70 -7.70
CA GLU A 240 7.69 10.08 -7.22
C GLU A 240 6.90 10.17 -5.92
N LYS A 241 7.20 11.20 -5.14
CA LYS A 241 6.55 11.52 -3.87
C LYS A 241 6.01 12.94 -3.94
N GLU A 242 4.82 13.11 -3.38
CA GLU A 242 4.23 14.41 -3.11
C GLU A 242 3.78 14.51 -1.65
N VAL A 243 4.20 15.56 -0.96
CA VAL A 243 3.65 15.93 0.34
C VAL A 243 2.30 16.58 0.11
N LYS A 244 1.21 15.90 0.48
CA LYS A 244 -0.17 16.39 0.33
C LYS A 244 -0.62 17.22 1.51
N LYS A 245 -0.06 16.95 2.68
CA LYS A 245 -0.42 17.63 3.92
C LYS A 245 0.83 17.88 4.74
N PHE A 246 0.95 19.10 5.23
CA PHE A 246 1.97 19.49 6.19
C PHE A 246 1.38 20.63 6.99
N GLU A 247 0.88 20.31 8.18
CA GLU A 247 0.21 21.29 9.03
C GLU A 247 0.52 21.03 10.49
N GLY A 248 0.66 22.10 11.26
CA GLY A 248 1.05 22.00 12.64
C GLY A 248 1.16 23.36 13.33
N THR A 249 1.66 23.32 14.55
CA THR A 249 1.93 24.50 15.35
C THR A 249 3.36 24.41 15.88
N GLY A 250 4.15 25.44 15.59
CA GLY A 250 5.45 25.67 16.21
C GLY A 250 5.30 26.59 17.41
N THR A 251 6.16 26.42 18.42
CA THR A 251 6.26 27.32 19.56
C THR A 251 7.63 27.98 19.58
N THR A 252 7.68 29.30 19.63
CA THR A 252 8.92 30.10 19.71
C THR A 252 9.51 30.13 21.11
N LEU A 253 10.72 30.69 21.26
CA LEU A 253 11.36 30.89 22.56
C LEU A 253 10.51 31.75 23.53
N LEU A 254 9.71 32.68 23.01
CA LEU A 254 8.83 33.55 23.79
C LEU A 254 7.46 32.90 24.10
N GLY A 255 7.27 31.64 23.73
CA GLY A 255 6.00 30.92 23.91
C GLY A 255 4.93 31.26 22.87
N THR A 256 5.22 32.13 21.90
CA THR A 256 4.28 32.45 20.81
C THR A 256 4.11 31.24 19.91
N GLN A 257 2.85 30.88 19.64
CA GLN A 257 2.48 29.84 18.70
C GLN A 257 2.43 30.38 17.28
N VAL A 258 3.07 29.67 16.35
CA VAL A 258 3.15 30.01 14.92
C VAL A 258 2.57 28.84 14.12
N PRO A 259 1.56 29.07 13.26
CA PRO A 259 1.06 28.01 12.40
C PRO A 259 2.15 27.61 11.40
N ILE A 260 2.30 26.30 11.22
CA ILE A 260 3.16 25.71 10.20
C ILE A 260 2.25 25.12 9.14
N THR A 261 2.55 25.42 7.89
CA THR A 261 1.75 25.04 6.74
C THR A 261 2.66 24.43 5.67
N ILE A 262 2.04 23.79 4.68
CA ILE A 262 2.76 23.26 3.53
C ILE A 262 3.58 24.32 2.82
N ASN A 263 3.22 25.59 2.93
CA ASN A 263 3.95 26.68 2.31
C ASN A 263 5.35 26.94 2.90
N ASP A 264 5.61 26.41 4.10
CA ASP A 264 6.90 26.51 4.78
C ASP A 264 7.90 25.45 4.28
N LEU A 265 7.44 24.46 3.50
CA LEU A 265 8.33 23.47 2.90
C LEU A 265 8.94 23.97 1.58
N PRO A 266 10.24 23.78 1.32
CA PRO A 266 10.80 23.99 0.00
C PRO A 266 10.22 23.01 -1.03
N THR A 267 10.18 23.39 -2.31
CA THR A 267 9.69 22.54 -3.41
C THR A 267 10.38 21.18 -3.44
N ALA A 268 11.68 21.13 -3.13
CA ALA A 268 12.47 19.90 -3.12
C ALA A 268 11.98 18.87 -2.09
N GLN A 269 11.42 19.34 -0.96
CA GLN A 269 10.84 18.47 0.05
C GLN A 269 9.39 18.11 -0.26
N ARG A 270 8.63 19.02 -0.89
CA ARG A 270 7.24 18.77 -1.29
C ARG A 270 7.14 17.76 -2.42
N TYR A 271 8.05 17.82 -3.38
CA TYR A 271 8.05 16.99 -4.57
C TYR A 271 9.39 16.30 -4.71
N THR A 272 9.41 14.98 -4.74
CA THR A 272 10.64 14.19 -4.85
C THR A 272 10.52 13.17 -5.97
N ASP A 273 11.55 13.08 -6.82
CA ASP A 273 11.67 12.07 -7.86
C ASP A 273 12.61 10.94 -7.39
N TYR A 274 12.15 9.70 -7.56
CA TYR A 274 12.92 8.54 -7.11
C TYR A 274 13.79 7.96 -8.22
N HIS A 275 15.06 7.73 -7.92
CA HIS A 275 16.09 7.24 -8.86
C HIS A 275 16.74 5.94 -8.41
N LYS A 276 17.37 5.24 -9.36
CA LYS A 276 18.20 4.05 -9.06
C LYS A 276 19.51 4.40 -8.37
N LYS A 277 20.04 5.60 -8.65
CA LYS A 277 21.33 6.08 -8.21
C LYS A 277 21.20 7.57 -7.94
N ILE A 278 21.81 8.01 -6.84
CA ILE A 278 22.04 9.41 -6.54
C ILE A 278 23.54 9.67 -6.78
N ASP A 279 23.86 10.78 -7.43
CA ASP A 279 25.23 11.24 -7.66
C ASP A 279 25.33 12.76 -7.46
N GLN A 280 26.50 13.34 -7.76
CA GLN A 280 26.79 14.76 -7.56
C GLN A 280 25.87 15.71 -8.35
N ASN A 281 25.18 15.20 -9.39
CA ASN A 281 24.26 15.99 -10.20
C ASN A 281 22.80 15.90 -9.71
N SER A 282 22.51 15.02 -8.74
CA SER A 282 21.17 14.89 -8.16
C SER A 282 20.84 16.08 -7.26
N ASN A 283 19.57 16.47 -7.23
CA ASN A 283 19.06 17.55 -6.37
C ASN A 283 18.78 17.07 -4.95
N VAL A 284 19.85 16.69 -4.23
CA VAL A 284 19.81 16.27 -2.81
C VAL A 284 20.50 17.28 -1.91
N PRO A 285 20.01 17.51 -0.67
CA PRO A 285 20.72 18.35 0.30
C PRO A 285 22.17 17.86 0.49
N GLY A 286 23.13 18.79 0.42
CA GLY A 286 24.56 18.50 0.53
C GLY A 286 25.32 18.42 -0.80
N ASN A 287 24.62 18.33 -1.94
CA ASN A 287 25.25 18.47 -3.25
C ASN A 287 25.50 19.95 -3.59
N ALA A 288 26.57 20.21 -4.35
CA ALA A 288 26.97 21.57 -4.75
C ALA A 288 25.89 22.31 -5.56
N ASN A 289 25.07 21.58 -6.32
CA ASN A 289 24.01 22.14 -7.17
C ASN A 289 22.61 21.99 -6.57
N TYR A 290 22.49 21.81 -5.26
CA TYR A 290 21.19 21.69 -4.59
C TYR A 290 20.36 22.98 -4.75
N ASP A 291 19.15 22.82 -5.26
CA ASP A 291 18.18 23.88 -5.49
C ASP A 291 16.87 23.55 -4.75
N PRO A 292 16.55 24.24 -3.64
CA PRO A 292 15.35 23.98 -2.86
C PRO A 292 14.05 24.30 -3.62
N ASN A 293 14.11 25.06 -4.72
CA ASN A 293 12.94 25.45 -5.51
C ASN A 293 12.60 24.47 -6.63
N LYS A 294 13.42 23.45 -6.84
CA LYS A 294 13.18 22.35 -7.80
C LYS A 294 12.75 21.09 -7.06
N ARG A 295 12.21 20.10 -7.80
CA ARG A 295 11.91 18.77 -7.24
C ARG A 295 13.20 18.15 -6.69
N GLY A 296 13.12 17.55 -5.52
CA GLY A 296 14.26 16.86 -4.90
C GLY A 296 14.44 15.48 -5.51
N ASP A 297 15.61 14.89 -5.33
CA ASP A 297 15.89 13.52 -5.75
C ASP A 297 16.05 12.61 -4.54
N ASP A 298 15.66 11.33 -4.65
CA ASP A 298 15.91 10.34 -3.59
C ASP A 298 16.08 8.92 -4.18
N LEU A 299 16.66 8.01 -3.42
CA LEU A 299 16.79 6.61 -3.82
C LEU A 299 15.43 5.92 -3.81
N ARG A 300 15.10 5.27 -4.92
CA ARG A 300 13.90 4.43 -4.99
C ARG A 300 14.04 3.23 -4.06
N SER A 301 12.96 2.87 -3.39
CA SER A 301 12.82 1.63 -2.64
C SER A 301 11.75 0.73 -3.26
N TYR A 302 11.75 -0.54 -2.85
CA TYR A 302 10.82 -1.56 -3.33
C TYR A 302 9.96 -2.03 -2.18
N ILE A 303 8.65 -1.99 -2.33
CA ILE A 303 7.72 -2.61 -1.39
C ILE A 303 7.11 -3.86 -2.01
N ASN A 304 6.76 -4.83 -1.17
CA ASN A 304 5.99 -6.00 -1.59
C ASN A 304 4.53 -5.83 -1.11
N ILE A 305 3.58 -5.94 -2.04
CA ILE A 305 2.12 -5.94 -1.76
C ILE A 305 1.52 -7.35 -1.93
N GLY A 306 2.39 -8.36 -1.94
CA GLY A 306 2.06 -9.78 -2.02
C GLY A 306 1.73 -10.40 -0.67
N GLY A 307 0.95 -11.47 -0.69
CA GLY A 307 0.48 -12.15 0.50
C GLY A 307 -0.24 -13.46 0.16
N LEU A 308 -0.70 -14.15 1.21
CA LEU A 308 -1.56 -15.32 1.11
C LEU A 308 -2.96 -14.88 1.52
N GLY A 309 -3.94 -15.06 0.66
CA GLY A 309 -5.31 -14.65 0.90
C GLY A 309 -6.30 -15.78 0.70
N MET A 310 -7.46 -15.61 1.31
CA MET A 310 -8.63 -16.44 1.07
C MET A 310 -9.66 -15.62 0.29
N ASN A 311 -10.03 -16.09 -0.89
CA ASN A 311 -11.14 -15.56 -1.67
C ASN A 311 -12.37 -16.45 -1.44
N VAL A 312 -13.52 -15.84 -1.19
CA VAL A 312 -14.81 -16.55 -1.11
C VAL A 312 -15.86 -15.78 -1.90
N GLY A 313 -16.83 -16.50 -2.46
CA GLY A 313 -17.92 -15.84 -3.15
C GLY A 313 -18.82 -16.78 -3.94
N LEU A 314 -19.58 -16.18 -4.84
CA LEU A 314 -20.48 -16.88 -5.75
C LEU A 314 -19.97 -16.79 -7.19
N LYS A 315 -20.13 -17.89 -7.91
CA LYS A 315 -19.88 -18.01 -9.34
C LYS A 315 -21.23 -18.11 -10.05
N LEU A 316 -21.47 -17.17 -10.96
CA LEU A 316 -22.67 -17.07 -11.77
C LEU A 316 -22.35 -17.54 -13.19
N ALA A 317 -22.97 -18.62 -13.63
CA ALA A 317 -22.81 -19.15 -14.99
C ALA A 317 -23.91 -18.61 -15.92
N PHE A 318 -23.53 -18.29 -17.16
CA PHE A 318 -24.42 -17.80 -18.21
C PHE A 318 -24.47 -18.78 -19.38
#